data_AF-A0A7S3U7I6-F1
#
_entry.id   AF-A0A7S3U7I6-F1
#
_cell.length_a   1.000
_cell.length_b   1.000
_cell.length_c   1.000
_cell.angle_alpha   90.00
_cell.angle_beta   90.00
_cell.angle_gamma   90.00
#
_symmetry.space_group_name_H-M   'P 1'
#
loop_
_entity.id
_entity.type
_entity.pdbx_description
1 polymer ?
#
loop_
_entity_poly.entity_id
_entity_poly.type
_entity_poly.pdbx_seq_one_letter_code
_entity_poly.pdbx_strand_id
1 'polypeptide(L)'
;LKSRGHRVLIFSQMTRMLDILEDYCSFRSWEYCRIDGSTSGEERDAAMEVYNAPESSKFLFLLSTRAGGLGINLATADTVIIFDSDWNPQMDLQAMDRAHRIGQTR
;
A
#
# COMPACT_ATOMS: atom_id res chain seq x y z
N LEU A 1 -12.56 -8.05 -4.71
CA LEU A 1 -11.22 -8.13 -4.09
C LEU A 1 -11.31 -8.66 -2.66
N LYS A 2 -11.91 -7.92 -1.71
CA LYS A 2 -12.05 -8.37 -0.30
C LYS A 2 -12.70 -9.75 -0.11
N SER A 3 -13.84 -10.02 -0.75
CA SER A 3 -14.52 -11.34 -0.64
C SER A 3 -13.73 -12.52 -1.18
N ARG A 4 -12.72 -12.27 -2.03
CA ARG A 4 -11.83 -13.27 -2.62
C ARG A 4 -10.50 -13.38 -1.87
N GLY A 5 -10.33 -12.64 -0.77
CA GLY A 5 -9.13 -12.66 0.06
C GLY A 5 -7.92 -11.94 -0.54
N HIS A 6 -8.12 -11.10 -1.55
CA HIS A 6 -7.03 -10.31 -2.14
C HIS A 6 -6.57 -9.20 -1.20
N ARG A 7 -5.29 -8.84 -1.27
CA ARG A 7 -4.69 -7.76 -0.50
C ARG A 7 -4.15 -6.69 -1.43
N VAL A 8 -4.47 -5.42 -1.14
CA VAL A 8 -4.39 -4.34 -2.13
C VAL A 8 -3.47 -3.22 -1.66
N LEU A 9 -2.54 -2.82 -2.52
CA LEU A 9 -1.74 -1.61 -2.38
C LEU A 9 -2.39 -0.48 -3.18
N ILE A 10 -2.61 0.68 -2.57
CA ILE A 10 -3.09 1.87 -3.25
C ILE A 10 -2.01 2.94 -3.18
N PHE A 11 -1.53 3.38 -4.34
CA PHE A 11 -0.56 4.45 -4.47
C PHE A 11 -1.23 5.76 -4.85
N SER A 12 -0.83 6.85 -4.19
CA SER A 12 -1.22 8.20 -4.58
C SER A 12 -0.08 9.22 -4.44
N GLN A 13 -0.04 10.24 -5.29
CA GLN A 13 0.93 11.33 -5.14
C GLN A 13 0.54 12.30 -4.03
N MET A 14 -0.76 12.54 -3.86
CA MET A 14 -1.27 13.55 -2.93
C MET A 14 -1.59 12.92 -1.58
N THR A 15 -0.88 13.33 -0.52
CA THR A 15 -1.17 12.86 0.84
C THR A 15 -2.59 13.19 1.30
N ARG A 16 -3.14 14.33 0.86
CA ARG A 16 -4.56 14.67 1.09
C ARG A 16 -5.54 13.69 0.49
N MET A 17 -5.18 13.04 -0.61
CA MET A 17 -6.01 11.98 -1.19
C MET A 17 -5.98 10.73 -0.30
N LEU A 18 -4.84 10.43 0.33
CA LEU A 18 -4.75 9.36 1.32
C LEU A 18 -5.65 9.64 2.52
N ASP A 19 -5.73 10.88 3.01
CA ASP A 19 -6.66 11.28 4.08
C ASP A 19 -8.13 10.94 3.71
N ILE A 20 -8.56 11.28 2.49
CA ILE A 20 -9.92 10.97 1.99
C ILE A 20 -10.13 9.46 1.86
N LEU A 21 -9.12 8.72 1.41
CA LEU A 21 -9.18 7.27 1.30
C LEU A 21 -9.25 6.60 2.67
N GLU A 22 -8.59 7.14 3.70
CA GLU A 22 -8.71 6.67 5.09
C GLU A 22 -10.13 6.85 5.63
N ASP A 23 -10.74 8.02 5.41
CA ASP A 23 -12.14 8.28 5.78
C ASP A 23 -13.07 7.26 5.10
N TYR A 24 -12.84 7.00 3.81
CA TYR A 24 -13.61 6.00 3.07
C TYR A 24 -13.40 4.57 3.60
N CYS A 25 -12.16 4.19 3.92
CA CYS A 25 -11.88 2.88 4.51
C CYS A 25 -12.57 2.72 5.87
N SER A 26 -12.54 3.76 6.70
CA SER A 26 -13.21 3.80 7.99
C SER A 26 -14.73 3.68 7.84
N PHE A 27 -15.32 4.42 6.91
CA PHE A 27 -16.75 4.34 6.57
C PHE A 27 -17.16 2.93 6.11
N ARG A 28 -16.29 2.23 5.37
CA ARG A 28 -16.53 0.85 4.89
C ARG A 28 -16.10 -0.22 5.90
N SER A 29 -15.58 0.16 7.06
CA SER A 29 -15.00 -0.73 8.07
C SER A 29 -13.96 -1.67 7.47
N TRP A 30 -13.06 -1.12 6.65
CA TRP A 30 -11.93 -1.83 6.07
C TRP A 30 -10.69 -1.50 6.87
N GLU A 31 -9.99 -2.53 7.35
CA GLU A 31 -8.74 -2.32 8.04
C GLU A 31 -7.62 -2.07 7.05
N TYR A 32 -6.79 -1.07 7.37
CA TYR A 32 -5.72 -0.63 6.50
C TYR A 32 -4.46 -0.26 7.30
N CYS A 33 -3.35 -0.11 6.58
CA CYS A 33 -2.13 0.57 7.01
C CYS A 33 -1.88 1.76 6.08
N ARG A 34 -1.17 2.79 6.57
CA ARG A 34 -0.78 3.97 5.78
C ARG A 34 0.69 4.28 6.01
N ILE A 35 1.42 4.58 4.94
CA ILE A 35 2.74 5.21 5.00
C ILE A 35 2.76 6.39 4.03
N ASP A 36 3.24 7.53 4.52
CA ASP A 36 3.59 8.67 3.69
C ASP A 36 4.96 9.26 4.09
N GLY A 37 5.27 10.46 3.59
CA GLY A 37 6.56 11.11 3.82
C GLY A 37 6.77 11.62 5.26
N SER A 38 5.72 11.68 6.07
CA SER A 38 5.77 12.10 7.46
C SER A 38 5.93 10.94 8.45
N THR A 39 5.63 9.70 8.01
CA THR A 39 5.77 8.49 8.82
C THR A 39 7.23 8.23 9.18
N SER A 40 7.50 8.01 10.47
CA SER A 40 8.85 7.69 10.95
C SER A 40 9.33 6.32 10.43
N GLY A 41 10.63 6.05 10.50
CA GLY A 41 11.19 4.76 10.09
C GLY A 41 10.65 3.58 10.91
N GLU A 42 10.51 3.77 12.22
CA GLU A 42 10.01 2.74 13.14
C GLU A 42 8.53 2.41 12.88
N GLU A 43 7.68 3.44 12.73
CA GLU A 43 6.26 3.24 12.40
C GLU A 43 6.08 2.58 11.02
N ARG A 44 6.96 2.92 10.07
CA ARG A 44 6.99 2.31 8.74
C ARG A 44 7.26 0.82 8.85
N ASP A 45 8.29 0.42 9.59
CA ASP A 45 8.67 -0.98 9.76
C ASP A 45 7.57 -1.76 10.49
N ALA A 46 6.98 -1.19 11.55
CA ALA A 46 5.86 -1.78 12.25
C ALA A 46 4.63 -1.97 11.34
N ALA A 47 4.30 -0.98 10.51
CA ALA A 47 3.19 -1.09 9.56
C ALA A 47 3.43 -2.17 8.50
N MET A 48 4.68 -2.33 8.04
CA MET A 48 5.06 -3.39 7.10
C MET A 48 5.00 -4.77 7.76
N GLU A 49 5.44 -4.91 9.01
CA GLU A 49 5.37 -6.16 9.76
C GLU A 49 3.92 -6.59 9.99
N VAL A 50 3.07 -5.68 10.50
CA VAL A 50 1.64 -5.94 10.72
C VAL A 50 0.94 -6.30 9.43
N TYR A 51 1.29 -5.65 8.32
CA TYR A 51 0.72 -6.02 7.03
C TYR A 51 1.24 -7.40 6.58
N ASN A 52 2.54 -7.69 6.63
CA ASN A 52 3.06 -8.97 6.17
C ASN A 52 2.80 -10.15 7.12
N ALA A 53 2.31 -9.90 8.34
CA ALA A 53 2.00 -10.93 9.31
C ALA A 53 1.05 -12.00 8.72
N PRO A 54 1.27 -13.29 9.02
CA PRO A 54 0.32 -14.35 8.68
C PRO A 54 -1.07 -13.99 9.21
N GLU A 55 -2.10 -14.17 8.40
CA GLU A 55 -3.50 -13.90 8.76
C GLU A 55 -3.80 -12.43 9.14
N SER A 56 -2.96 -11.48 8.70
CA SER A 56 -3.23 -10.05 8.87
C SER A 56 -4.62 -9.67 8.37
N SER A 57 -5.40 -9.00 9.22
CA SER A 57 -6.73 -8.46 8.89
C SER A 57 -6.66 -7.25 7.95
N LYS A 58 -5.46 -6.70 7.73
CA LYS A 58 -5.22 -5.51 6.91
C LYS A 58 -5.45 -5.82 5.43
N PHE A 59 -6.60 -5.34 4.93
CA PHE A 59 -7.02 -5.50 3.54
C PHE A 59 -6.30 -4.52 2.60
N LEU A 60 -6.05 -3.30 3.06
CA LEU A 60 -5.47 -2.22 2.25
C LEU A 60 -4.15 -1.72 2.84
N PHE A 61 -3.24 -1.33 1.96
CA PHE A 61 -2.08 -0.52 2.29
C PHE A 61 -2.09 0.76 1.45
N LEU A 62 -2.26 1.91 2.12
CA LEU A 62 -2.23 3.23 1.51
C LEU A 62 -0.80 3.76 1.49
N LEU A 63 -0.28 4.09 0.32
CA LEU A 63 1.10 4.49 0.12
C LEU A 63 1.15 5.79 -0.65
N SER A 64 1.96 6.75 -0.17
CA SER A 64 2.36 7.84 -1.06
C SER A 64 3.42 7.34 -2.04
N THR A 65 3.33 7.67 -3.33
CA THR A 65 4.26 7.15 -4.34
C THR A 65 5.72 7.49 -4.01
N ARG A 66 5.97 8.67 -3.42
CA ARG A 66 7.31 9.06 -2.96
C ARG A 66 7.82 8.26 -1.76
N ALA A 67 6.95 7.89 -0.81
CA ALA A 67 7.35 7.05 0.32
C ALA A 67 7.47 5.57 -0.09
N GLY A 68 6.64 5.12 -1.04
CA GLY A 68 6.66 3.77 -1.58
C GLY A 68 7.86 3.45 -2.48
N GLY A 69 8.49 4.46 -3.08
CA GLY A 69 9.70 4.29 -3.91
C GLY A 69 10.98 3.95 -3.14
N LEU A 70 10.97 4.02 -1.80
CA LEU A 70 12.16 3.95 -0.94
C LEU A 70 12.50 2.55 -0.38
N GLY A 71 12.05 1.46 -1.00
CA GLY A 71 12.49 0.12 -0.63
C GLY A 71 11.57 -0.67 0.30
N ILE A 72 10.27 -0.39 0.31
CA ILE A 72 9.28 -1.20 1.04
C ILE A 72 9.16 -2.62 0.46
N ASN A 73 8.94 -3.62 1.32
CA ASN A 73 8.75 -5.02 0.96
C ASN A 73 7.37 -5.51 1.41
N LEU A 74 6.40 -5.56 0.50
CA LEU A 74 5.01 -5.94 0.78
C LEU A 74 4.62 -7.21 0.01
N ALA A 75 5.38 -8.30 0.24
CA ALA A 75 5.28 -9.58 -0.47
C ALA A 75 3.99 -10.37 -0.21
N THR A 76 3.04 -9.80 0.54
CA THR A 76 1.74 -10.41 0.82
C THR A 76 0.61 -9.77 0.01
N ALA A 77 0.87 -8.66 -0.69
CA ALA A 77 -0.12 -7.97 -1.52
C ALA A 77 -0.07 -8.46 -2.96
N ASP A 78 -1.23 -8.83 -3.51
CA ASP A 78 -1.37 -9.35 -4.88
C ASP A 78 -1.95 -8.33 -5.88
N THR A 79 -2.52 -7.24 -5.38
CA THR A 79 -3.19 -6.23 -6.21
C THR A 79 -2.55 -4.86 -5.98
N VAL A 80 -2.25 -4.14 -7.08
CA VAL A 80 -1.79 -2.75 -7.05
C VAL A 80 -2.79 -1.86 -7.76
N ILE A 81 -3.13 -0.74 -7.14
CA ILE A 81 -3.95 0.32 -7.72
C ILE A 81 -3.13 1.61 -7.69
N ILE A 82 -2.90 2.19 -8.86
CA ILE A 82 -2.38 3.55 -8.99
C ILE A 82 -3.59 4.49 -9.04
N PHE A 83 -3.80 5.29 -8.00
CA PHE A 83 -4.96 6.18 -7.91
C PHE A 83 -4.79 7.40 -8.80
N ASP A 84 -3.61 8.02 -8.75
CA ASP A 84 -3.19 9.11 -9.61
C ASP A 84 -1.75 8.85 -10.11
N SER A 85 -1.58 8.89 -11.43
CA SER A 85 -0.31 8.62 -12.08
C SER A 85 0.72 9.70 -11.80
N ASP A 86 1.98 9.29 -11.61
CA ASP A 86 3.10 10.22 -11.59
C ASP A 86 3.33 10.82 -12.99
N TRP A 87 3.89 12.03 -13.02
CA TRP A 87 4.42 12.61 -14.25
C TRP A 87 5.61 11.81 -14.79
N ASN A 88 6.36 11.15 -13.91
CA ASN A 88 7.43 10.24 -14.26
C ASN A 88 6.92 8.78 -14.27
N PRO A 89 6.72 8.15 -15.45
CA PRO A 89 6.18 6.79 -15.54
C PRO A 89 7.07 5.73 -14.86
N GLN A 90 8.36 6.02 -14.66
CA GLN A 90 9.26 5.12 -13.94
C GLN A 90 8.86 4.92 -12.48
N MET A 91 8.23 5.93 -11.86
CA MET A 91 7.74 5.85 -10.49
C MET A 91 6.55 4.88 -10.37
N ASP A 92 5.61 4.97 -11.31
CA ASP A 92 4.46 4.05 -11.37
C ASP A 92 4.91 2.61 -11.67
N LEU A 93 5.89 2.43 -12.58
CA LEU A 93 6.51 1.13 -12.84
C LEU A 93 7.15 0.54 -11.57
N GLN A 94 7.88 1.36 -10.82
CA GLN A 94 8.49 0.92 -9.55
C GLN A 94 7.45 0.55 -8.48
N ALA A 95 6.28 1.22 -8.49
CA ALA A 95 5.16 0.91 -7.61
C ALA A 95 4.48 -0.41 -7.99
N MET A 96 4.28 -0.67 -9.29
CA MET A 96 3.74 -1.94 -9.79
C MET A 96 4.63 -3.15 -9.43
N ASP A 97 5.95 -2.99 -9.54
CA ASP A 97 6.93 -4.01 -9.14
C ASP A 97 6.93 -4.34 -7.64
N ARG A 98 6.14 -3.63 -6.80
CA ARG A 98 6.05 -3.92 -5.36
C ARG A 98 5.21 -5.16 -5.05
N ALA A 99 4.16 -5.41 -5.82
CA ALA A 99 3.37 -6.64 -5.70
C ALA A 99 3.93 -7.77 -6.57
N HIS A 100 4.53 -7.44 -7.71
CA HIS A 100 5.08 -8.43 -8.63
C HIS A 100 6.54 -8.79 -8.25
N ARG A 101 6.71 -9.74 -7.33
CA ARG A 101 8.04 -10.16 -6.81
C ARG A 101 8.27 -11.67 -6.80
N ILE A 102 9.55 -12.06 -6.78
CA ILE A 102 9.98 -13.45 -6.62
C ILE A 102 9.55 -13.97 -5.23
N GLY A 103 8.85 -15.11 -5.19
CA GLY A 103 8.29 -15.69 -3.98
C GLY A 103 6.80 -15.37 -3.76
N GLN A 104 6.26 -14.46 -4.56
CA GLN A 104 4.83 -14.22 -4.63
C GLN A 104 4.12 -15.45 -5.22
N THR A 105 3.10 -15.97 -4.54
CA THR A 105 2.33 -17.14 -5.00
C THR A 105 1.01 -16.76 -5.67
N ARG A 106 0.66 -15.47 -5.69
CA ARG A 106 -0.57 -14.90 -6.28
C ARG A 106 -0.38 -13.47 -6.77
#